data_AF-A0A2D4KA75-F1
#
_entry.id   AF-A0A2D4KA75-F1
#
_cell.length_a   1.000
_cell.length_b   1.000
_cell.length_c   1.000
_cell.angle_alpha   90.00
_cell.angle_beta   90.00
_cell.angle_gamma   90.00
#
_symmetry.space_group_name_H-M   'P 1'
#
loop_
_entity.id
_entity.type
_entity.pdbx_description
1 polymer ?
#
loop_
_entity_poly.entity_id
_entity_poly.type
_entity_poly.pdbx_seq_one_letter_code
_entity_poly.pdbx_strand_id
1 'polypeptide(L)'
;FGEDAGYAKRVLLIYDGIHYDPLERKIPNSDIPPQTIFSTTDDVVLAQALELADEARRKRQFTDVNRFTLRCMVCQKGLTGQVEAREHAKETGHTNFGEV
;
A
#
# COMPACT_ATOMS: atom_id res chain seq x y z
N PHE A 1 -0.20 -13.34 4.61
CA PHE A 1 1.09 -14.06 4.71
C PHE A 1 1.03 -14.99 5.92
N GLY A 2 1.47 -16.24 5.78
CA GLY A 2 1.47 -17.23 6.88
C GLY A 2 0.08 -17.80 7.23
N GLU A 3 -0.83 -17.88 6.26
CA GLU A 3 -2.20 -18.39 6.44
C GLU A 3 -2.24 -19.84 6.94
N ASP A 4 -1.30 -20.66 6.46
CA ASP A 4 -1.17 -22.09 6.72
C ASP A 4 -0.17 -22.42 7.85
N ALA A 5 0.51 -21.41 8.39
CA ALA A 5 1.54 -21.60 9.42
C ALA A 5 1.00 -21.79 10.84
N GLY A 6 -0.33 -21.70 11.04
CA GLY A 6 -0.97 -21.94 12.33
C GLY A 6 -0.71 -20.85 13.39
N TYR A 7 -0.38 -19.63 12.98
CA TYR A 7 -0.20 -18.52 13.92
C TYR A 7 -1.52 -18.13 14.60
N ALA A 8 -1.46 -17.83 15.89
CA ALA A 8 -2.62 -17.39 16.67
C ALA A 8 -2.91 -15.88 16.54
N LYS A 9 -1.96 -15.11 15.98
CA LYS A 9 -2.03 -13.65 15.89
C LYS A 9 -1.73 -13.18 14.48
N ARG A 10 -2.35 -12.05 14.11
CA ARG A 10 -2.12 -11.33 12.86
C ARG A 10 -1.99 -9.82 13.10
N VAL A 11 -1.32 -9.16 12.18
CA VAL A 11 -1.31 -7.71 12.02
C VAL A 11 -1.90 -7.37 10.65
N LEU A 12 -2.35 -6.13 10.48
CA LEU A 12 -2.97 -5.67 9.25
C LEU A 12 -2.20 -4.45 8.74
N LEU A 13 -1.87 -4.47 7.46
CA LEU A 13 -1.29 -3.34 6.72
C LEU A 13 -2.23 -3.03 5.57
N ILE A 14 -2.34 -1.75 5.20
CA ILE A 14 -2.93 -1.32 3.93
C ILE A 14 -1.81 -0.93 2.97
N TYR A 15 -1.99 -1.27 1.70
CA TYR A 15 -1.02 -1.02 0.64
C TYR A 15 -1.72 -0.35 -0.53
N ASP A 16 -1.17 0.78 -0.96
CA ASP A 16 -1.76 1.63 -2.00
C ASP A 16 -1.10 1.44 -3.38
N GLY A 17 -0.13 0.52 -3.49
CA GLY A 17 0.68 0.31 -4.69
C GLY A 17 2.12 0.81 -4.55
N ILE A 18 2.40 1.75 -3.66
CA ILE A 18 3.77 2.27 -3.44
C ILE A 18 4.14 2.41 -1.95
N HIS A 19 3.17 2.52 -1.06
CA HIS A 19 3.35 2.75 0.37
C HIS A 19 2.56 1.74 1.21
N TYR A 20 3.13 1.36 2.35
CA TYR A 20 2.48 0.51 3.34
C TYR A 20 2.22 1.32 4.60
N ASP A 21 0.97 1.34 5.05
CA ASP A 21 0.57 1.93 6.32
C ASP A 21 0.05 0.86 7.30
N PRO A 22 0.37 0.95 8.59
CA PRO A 22 -0.19 0.05 9.60
C PRO A 22 -1.67 0.39 9.87
N LEU A 23 -2.50 -0.64 10.05
CA LEU A 23 -3.87 -0.47 10.51
C LEU A 23 -3.97 -0.72 12.02
N GLU A 24 -4.67 0.18 12.71
CA GLU A 24 -4.97 0.09 14.14
C GLU A 24 -6.48 0.17 14.40
N ARG A 25 -6.96 -0.57 15.40
CA ARG A 25 -8.35 -0.48 15.89
C ARG A 25 -8.38 0.39 17.14
N LYS A 26 -9.14 1.49 17.07
CA LYS A 26 -9.44 2.35 18.22
C LYS A 26 -10.82 2.02 18.77
N ILE A 27 -10.93 1.97 20.09
CA ILE A 27 -12.22 1.88 20.78
C ILE A 27 -12.63 3.32 21.12
N PRO A 28 -13.72 3.84 20.52
CA PRO A 28 -14.17 5.20 20.83
C PRO A 28 -14.45 5.37 22.32
N ASN A 29 -14.09 6.53 22.87
CA ASN A 29 -14.36 6.91 24.26
C ASN A 29 -13.76 5.95 25.30
N SER A 30 -12.60 5.36 24.99
CA SER A 30 -11.86 4.48 25.89
C SER A 30 -10.42 4.96 26.02
N ASP A 31 -9.86 4.86 27.23
CA ASP A 31 -8.44 5.09 27.50
C ASP A 31 -7.56 3.90 27.06
N ILE A 32 -8.16 2.86 26.47
CA ILE A 32 -7.45 1.70 25.95
C ILE A 32 -6.63 2.14 24.73
N PRO A 33 -5.31 1.85 24.68
CA PRO A 33 -4.47 2.21 23.55
C PRO A 33 -4.94 1.48 22.27
N PRO A 34 -4.69 2.07 21.08
CA PRO A 34 -5.03 1.43 19.82
C PRO A 34 -4.42 0.03 19.70
N GLN A 35 -5.21 -0.91 19.19
CA GLN A 35 -4.76 -2.29 19.00
C GLN A 35 -4.24 -2.48 17.57
N THR A 36 -3.06 -3.08 17.41
CA THR A 36 -2.45 -3.40 16.11
C THR A 36 -2.21 -4.91 15.91
N ILE A 37 -2.36 -5.71 16.96
CA ILE A 37 -2.20 -7.17 16.95
C ILE A 37 -3.54 -7.81 17.30
N PHE A 38 -4.02 -8.68 16.43
CA PHE A 38 -5.35 -9.29 16.49
C PHE A 38 -5.28 -10.81 16.52
N SER A 39 -6.35 -11.47 16.97
CA SER A 39 -6.48 -12.93 16.79
C SER A 39 -6.60 -13.28 15.30
N THR A 40 -6.03 -14.40 14.88
CA THR A 40 -6.28 -14.96 13.52
C THR A 40 -7.70 -15.46 13.32
N THR A 41 -8.50 -15.55 14.39
CA THR A 41 -9.93 -15.90 14.34
C THR A 41 -10.86 -14.70 14.49
N ASP A 42 -10.34 -13.48 14.69
CA ASP A 42 -11.15 -12.25 14.71
C ASP A 42 -11.42 -11.84 13.25
N ASP A 43 -12.48 -12.36 12.64
CA ASP A 43 -12.83 -12.04 11.25
C ASP A 43 -13.53 -10.69 11.11
N VAL A 44 -14.00 -10.12 12.22
CA VAL A 44 -14.59 -8.78 12.25
C VAL A 44 -13.55 -7.73 11.91
N VAL A 45 -12.35 -7.80 12.51
CA VAL A 45 -11.28 -6.84 12.18
C VAL A 45 -10.81 -6.96 10.73
N LEU A 46 -10.84 -8.17 10.16
CA LEU A 46 -10.50 -8.38 8.76
C LEU A 46 -11.55 -7.75 7.84
N ALA A 47 -12.84 -7.94 8.14
CA ALA A 47 -13.93 -7.32 7.38
C ALA A 47 -13.85 -5.79 7.41
N GLN A 48 -13.56 -5.20 8.57
CA GLN A 48 -13.36 -3.75 8.72
C GLN A 48 -12.18 -3.22 7.91
N ALA A 49 -11.05 -3.96 7.89
CA ALA A 49 -9.90 -3.60 7.07
C ALA A 49 -10.21 -3.65 5.56
N LEU A 50 -11.01 -4.62 5.13
CA LEU A 50 -11.46 -4.73 3.73
C LEU A 50 -12.41 -3.58 3.34
N GLU A 51 -13.30 -3.17 4.24
CA GLU A 51 -14.18 -2.01 4.01
C GLU A 51 -13.39 -0.71 3.85
N LEU A 52 -12.37 -0.49 4.70
CA LEU A 52 -11.45 0.64 4.57
C LEU A 52 -10.74 0.63 3.21
N ALA A 53 -10.24 -0.53 2.79
CA ALA A 53 -9.57 -0.67 1.49
C ALA A 53 -10.52 -0.40 0.31
N ASP A 54 -11.78 -0.85 0.40
CA ASP A 54 -12.78 -0.58 -0.63
C ASP A 54 -13.16 0.91 -0.69
N GLU A 55 -13.26 1.59 0.44
CA GLU A 55 -13.45 3.03 0.50
C GLU A 55 -12.27 3.80 -0.12
N ALA A 56 -11.03 3.47 0.26
CA ALA A 56 -9.83 4.07 -0.29
C ALA A 56 -9.76 3.88 -1.81
N ARG A 57 -10.08 2.67 -2.28
CA ARG A 57 -10.16 2.37 -3.72
C ARG A 57 -11.24 3.19 -4.43
N ARG A 58 -12.45 3.33 -3.86
CA ARG A 58 -13.52 4.18 -4.41
C ARG A 58 -13.09 5.65 -4.51
N LYS A 59 -12.31 6.13 -3.54
CA LYS A 59 -11.71 7.48 -3.52
C LYS A 59 -10.47 7.61 -4.40
N ARG A 60 -10.03 6.54 -5.07
CA ARG A 60 -8.81 6.49 -5.88
C ARG A 60 -7.55 6.88 -5.08
N GLN A 61 -7.51 6.53 -3.79
CA GLN A 61 -6.34 6.69 -2.92
C GLN A 61 -5.38 5.50 -3.09
N PHE A 62 -4.93 5.29 -4.33
CA PHE A 62 -3.97 4.26 -4.68
C PHE A 62 -3.21 4.68 -5.94
N THR A 63 -1.97 4.22 -6.07
CA THR A 63 -1.13 4.43 -7.24
C THR A 63 -1.12 3.14 -8.07
N ASP A 64 -1.70 3.20 -9.27
CA ASP A 64 -1.58 2.10 -10.23
C ASP A 64 -0.15 2.07 -10.79
N VAL A 65 0.72 1.29 -10.16
CA VAL A 65 2.13 1.16 -10.55
C VAL A 65 2.35 0.62 -11.97
N ASN A 66 1.31 0.11 -12.63
CA ASN A 66 1.42 -0.31 -14.03
C ASN A 66 1.10 0.82 -15.01
N ARG A 67 0.41 1.87 -14.57
CA ARG A 67 -0.15 2.91 -15.46
C ARG A 67 0.14 4.35 -15.06
N PHE A 68 0.73 4.57 -13.88
CA PHE A 68 1.10 5.92 -13.44
C PHE A 68 2.11 6.56 -14.39
N THR A 69 1.96 7.87 -14.59
CA THR A 69 2.83 8.65 -15.45
C THR A 69 4.00 9.20 -14.66
N LEU A 70 5.20 8.91 -15.14
CA LEU A 70 6.45 9.38 -14.60
C LEU A 70 7.14 10.31 -15.59
N ARG A 71 7.95 11.21 -15.06
CA ARG A 71 8.92 12.00 -15.83
C ARG A 71 10.31 11.79 -15.25
N CYS A 72 11.24 11.41 -16.11
CA CYS A 72 12.65 11.43 -15.74
C CYS A 72 13.10 12.89 -15.56
N MET A 73 13.54 13.26 -14.36
CA MET A 73 13.94 14.63 -14.04
C MET A 73 15.32 15.00 -14.61
N VAL A 74 16.06 14.04 -15.15
CA VAL A 74 17.37 14.26 -15.79
C VAL A 74 17.20 14.61 -17.27
N CYS A 75 16.45 13.80 -18.02
CA CYS A 75 16.31 13.96 -19.48
C CYS A 75 14.89 14.34 -19.93
N GLN A 76 13.97 14.59 -19.00
CA GLN A 76 12.58 15.03 -19.23
C GLN A 76 11.71 14.04 -20.03
N LYS A 77 12.14 12.78 -20.20
CA LYS A 77 11.36 11.74 -20.88
C LYS A 77 10.14 11.35 -20.03
N GLY A 78 8.96 11.34 -20.64
CA GLY A 78 7.74 10.76 -20.08
C GLY A 78 7.79 9.23 -20.13
N LEU A 79 7.36 8.58 -19.06
CA LEU A 79 7.43 7.14 -18.85
C LEU A 79 6.11 6.67 -18.26
N THR A 80 5.66 5.47 -18.63
CA THR A 80 4.41 4.89 -18.16
C THR A 80 4.70 3.65 -17.33
N GLY A 81 4.29 3.70 -16.07
CA GLY A 81 4.43 2.60 -15.13
C GLY A 81 5.87 2.31 -14.71
N GLN A 82 6.00 1.31 -13.83
CA GLN A 82 7.27 0.93 -13.24
C GLN A 82 8.22 0.25 -14.26
N VAL A 83 7.67 -0.46 -15.25
CA VAL A 83 8.46 -1.20 -16.25
C VAL A 83 9.31 -0.23 -17.08
N GLU A 84 8.69 0.78 -17.69
CA GLU A 84 9.41 1.75 -18.50
C GLU A 84 10.41 2.56 -17.68
N ALA A 85 10.07 2.91 -16.43
CA ALA A 85 10.99 3.62 -15.53
C ALA A 85 12.24 2.79 -15.20
N ARG A 86 12.06 1.49 -14.93
CA ARG A 86 13.17 0.56 -14.65
C ARG A 86 14.04 0.32 -15.88
N GLU A 87 13.43 0.15 -17.06
CA GLU A 87 14.17 0.02 -18.31
C GLU A 87 14.96 1.28 -18.63
N HIS A 88 14.33 2.45 -18.50
CA HIS A 88 14.99 3.75 -18.68
C HIS A 88 16.17 3.93 -17.72
N ALA A 89 16.00 3.59 -16.43
CA ALA A 89 17.09 3.65 -15.46
C ALA A 89 18.25 2.71 -15.83
N LYS A 90 17.95 1.51 -16.33
CA LYS A 90 18.95 0.53 -16.74
C LYS A 90 19.74 1.00 -17.97
N GLU A 91 19.06 1.60 -18.95
CA GLU A 91 19.68 2.05 -20.20
C GLU A 91 20.46 3.35 -20.05
N THR A 92 19.95 4.29 -19.24
CA THR A 92 20.49 5.65 -19.15
C THR A 92 21.27 5.93 -17.86
N GLY A 93 21.12 5.09 -16.84
CA GLY A 93 21.62 5.36 -15.48
C GLY A 93 20.80 6.40 -14.70
N HIS A 94 19.72 6.95 -15.27
CA HIS A 94 18.90 7.95 -14.59
C HIS A 94 17.97 7.30 -13.56
N THR A 95 18.02 7.77 -12.31
CA THR A 95 17.20 7.24 -11.21
C THR A 95 16.30 8.29 -10.54
N ASN A 96 16.34 9.54 -11.01
CA ASN A 96 15.49 10.62 -10.52
C ASN A 96 14.21 10.72 -11.36
N PHE A 97 13.09 10.25 -10.81
CA PHE A 97 11.76 10.25 -11.44
C PHE A 97 10.77 11.02 -10.58
N GLY A 98 9.91 11.82 -11.21
CA GLY A 98 8.76 12.47 -10.58
C GLY A 98 7.46 11.99 -11.20
N GLU A 99 6.41 11.84 -10.40
CA GLU A 99 5.05 11.56 -10.88
C GLU A 99 4.45 12.80 -11.54
N VAL A 100 3.67 12.61 -12.61
CA VAL A 100 3.02 13.67 -13.41
C VAL A 100 1.51 13.46 -13.44
#